data_AF-A0A6C0ICX6-F1
#
_entry.id   AF-A0A6C0ICX6-F1
#
_cell.length_a   1.000
_cell.length_b   1.000
_cell.length_c   1.000
_cell.angle_alpha   90.00
_cell.angle_beta   90.00
_cell.angle_gamma   90.00
#
_symmetry.space_group_name_H-M   'P 1'
#
loop_
_entity.id
_entity.type
_entity.pdbx_description
1 polymer ?
#
loop_
_entity_poly.entity_id
_entity_poly.type
_entity_poly.pdbx_seq_one_letter_code
_entity_poly.pdbx_strand_id
1 'polypeptide(L)'
;MCRAEINRDILYIKITPRTFVDNPDLSFIKDNHNREMILEAYNVIHKNELWGKLRNLTPNEHEGFMFSQNPEIIKIMDLVNEKSTTGHSGLSMAITMRTIQQVARFGVDSLNTN
;
A
#
# COMPACT_ATOMS: atom_id res chain seq x y z
N MET A 1 -10.47 -43.11 34.40
CA MET A 1 -9.69 -42.58 33.27
C MET A 1 -10.05 -41.10 33.11
N CYS A 2 -9.21 -40.20 33.63
CA CYS A 2 -9.39 -38.75 33.46
C CYS A 2 -8.90 -38.33 32.08
N ARG A 3 -9.76 -37.64 31.34
CA ARG A 3 -9.45 -36.97 30.07
C ARG A 3 -8.70 -35.68 30.42
N ALA A 4 -7.47 -35.52 29.94
CA ALA A 4 -6.80 -34.23 29.91
C ALA A 4 -6.97 -33.64 28.51
N GLU A 5 -7.92 -32.72 28.37
CA GLU A 5 -8.04 -31.85 27.19
C GLU A 5 -6.97 -30.77 27.33
N ILE A 6 -5.95 -30.82 26.48
CA ILE A 6 -5.01 -29.71 26.33
C ILE A 6 -5.68 -28.73 25.36
N ASN A 7 -6.36 -27.72 25.90
CA ASN A 7 -6.77 -26.53 25.17
C ASN A 7 -5.50 -25.80 24.70
N ARG A 8 -5.11 -26.07 23.46
CA ARG A 8 -4.13 -25.25 22.76
C ARG A 8 -4.87 -24.04 22.19
N ASP A 9 -5.16 -23.09 23.05
CA ASP A 9 -5.41 -21.70 22.64
C ASP A 9 -4.10 -21.14 22.07
N ILE A 10 -3.74 -21.61 20.87
CA ILE A 10 -2.84 -20.87 20.00
C ILE A 10 -3.68 -19.67 19.60
N LEU A 11 -3.27 -18.51 20.13
CA LEU A 11 -3.69 -17.18 19.73
C LEU A 11 -3.32 -17.00 18.24
N TYR A 12 -4.03 -17.70 17.36
CA TYR A 12 -4.11 -17.37 15.95
C TYR A 12 -4.84 -16.03 15.91
N ILE A 13 -4.05 -14.95 15.97
CA ILE A 13 -4.42 -13.72 15.28
C ILE A 13 -4.79 -14.19 13.89
N LYS A 14 -6.10 -14.28 13.61
CA LYS A 14 -6.61 -14.55 12.29
C LYS A 14 -6.04 -13.42 11.44
N ILE A 15 -4.93 -13.69 10.75
CA ILE A 15 -4.46 -12.87 9.65
C ILE A 15 -5.50 -13.15 8.57
N THR A 16 -6.65 -12.48 8.66
CA THR A 16 -7.57 -12.45 7.53
C THR A 16 -6.76 -11.92 6.36
N PRO A 17 -6.73 -12.60 5.20
CA PRO A 17 -6.13 -12.02 4.02
C PRO A 17 -6.83 -10.67 3.83
N ARG A 18 -6.07 -9.58 3.95
CA ARG A 18 -6.57 -8.23 3.68
C ARG A 18 -6.98 -8.25 2.22
N THR A 19 -8.27 -8.33 1.95
CA THR A 19 -8.81 -8.47 0.60
C THR A 19 -8.65 -7.13 -0.11
N PHE A 20 -7.71 -7.05 -1.04
CA PHE A 20 -7.62 -5.95 -1.97
C PHE A 20 -8.71 -6.14 -3.02
N VAL A 21 -9.52 -5.10 -3.25
CA VAL A 21 -10.60 -5.14 -4.24
C VAL A 21 -10.06 -4.72 -5.60
N ASP A 22 -10.60 -5.31 -6.66
CA ASP A 22 -10.45 -4.83 -8.02
C ASP A 22 -11.22 -3.50 -8.14
N ASN A 23 -10.54 -2.43 -8.53
CA ASN A 23 -11.08 -1.06 -8.66
C ASN A 23 -11.70 -0.51 -7.34
N PRO A 24 -10.88 -0.01 -6.41
CA PRO A 24 -11.38 0.62 -5.20
C PRO A 24 -12.17 1.88 -5.52
N ASP A 25 -13.28 2.11 -4.80
CA ASP A 25 -13.97 3.39 -4.84
C ASP A 25 -13.15 4.42 -4.04
N LEU A 26 -12.61 5.41 -4.76
CA LEU A 26 -11.84 6.52 -4.20
C LEU A 26 -12.57 7.86 -4.34
N SER A 27 -13.89 7.85 -4.59
CA SER A 27 -14.71 9.05 -4.82
C SER A 27 -14.69 10.05 -3.65
N PHE A 28 -14.36 9.61 -2.44
CA PHE A 28 -14.15 10.46 -1.26
C PHE A 28 -12.93 11.38 -1.39
N ILE A 29 -11.96 11.05 -2.26
CA ILE A 29 -10.84 11.93 -2.60
C ILE A 29 -11.33 13.01 -3.57
N LYS A 30 -11.56 14.22 -3.04
CA LYS A 30 -12.13 15.35 -3.79
C LYS A 30 -11.24 15.85 -4.92
N ASP A 31 -9.93 15.84 -4.73
CA ASP A 31 -8.99 16.25 -5.75
C ASP A 31 -8.88 15.17 -6.84
N ASN A 32 -9.34 15.48 -8.05
CA ASN A 32 -9.42 14.52 -9.14
C ASN A 32 -8.03 14.00 -9.55
N HIS A 33 -7.04 14.89 -9.60
CA HIS A 33 -5.69 14.56 -10.04
C HIS A 33 -5.00 13.61 -9.03
N ASN A 34 -5.10 13.90 -7.74
CA ASN A 34 -4.61 13.03 -6.68
C ASN A 34 -5.35 11.69 -6.64
N ARG A 35 -6.67 11.70 -6.84
CA ARG A 35 -7.46 10.47 -6.92
C ARG A 35 -6.99 9.58 -8.07
N GLU A 36 -6.73 10.15 -9.24
CA GLU A 36 -6.20 9.43 -10.40
C GLU A 36 -4.81 8.85 -10.13
N MET A 37 -3.88 9.64 -9.59
CA MET A 37 -2.54 9.16 -9.23
C MET A 37 -2.59 7.98 -8.24
N ILE A 38 -3.43 8.07 -7.21
CA ILE A 38 -3.59 7.00 -6.22
C ILE A 38 -4.22 5.76 -6.85
N LEU A 39 -5.25 5.93 -7.70
CA LEU A 39 -5.91 4.82 -8.38
C LEU A 39 -4.95 4.08 -9.32
N GLU A 40 -4.17 4.81 -10.11
CA GLU A 40 -3.17 4.23 -11.01
C GLU A 40 -2.10 3.48 -10.24
N ALA A 41 -1.54 4.09 -9.20
CA ALA A 41 -0.54 3.44 -8.35
C ALA A 41 -1.11 2.20 -7.66
N TYR A 42 -2.33 2.26 -7.13
CA TYR A 42 -3.03 1.10 -6.55
C TYR A 42 -3.10 -0.04 -7.58
N ASN A 43 -3.55 0.25 -8.81
CA ASN A 43 -3.70 -0.73 -9.86
C ASN A 43 -2.35 -1.36 -10.26
N VAL A 44 -1.28 -0.57 -10.32
CA VAL A 44 0.08 -1.06 -10.59
C VAL A 44 0.55 -2.02 -9.50
N ILE A 45 0.42 -1.62 -8.24
CA ILE A 45 0.83 -2.46 -7.10
C ILE A 45 -0.01 -3.75 -7.03
N HIS A 46 -1.31 -3.65 -7.31
CA HIS A 46 -2.22 -4.79 -7.32
C HIS A 46 -1.86 -5.80 -8.41
N LYS A 47 -1.73 -5.36 -9.67
CA LYS A 47 -1.42 -6.22 -10.81
C LYS A 47 -0.05 -6.91 -10.72
N ASN A 48 0.89 -6.32 -9.98
CA ASN A 48 2.24 -6.86 -9.79
C ASN A 48 2.45 -7.57 -8.44
N GLU A 49 1.37 -7.76 -7.66
CA GLU A 49 1.40 -8.44 -6.35
C GLU A 49 2.42 -7.84 -5.36
N LEU A 50 2.63 -6.51 -5.42
CA LEU A 50 3.68 -5.82 -4.67
C LEU A 50 3.28 -5.42 -3.24
N TRP A 51 2.04 -5.69 -2.82
CA TRP A 51 1.50 -5.31 -1.51
C TRP A 51 2.37 -5.77 -0.33
N GLY A 52 2.84 -7.02 -0.38
CA GLY A 52 3.68 -7.59 0.69
C GLY A 52 5.03 -6.88 0.81
N LYS A 53 5.62 -6.49 -0.33
CA LYS A 53 6.87 -5.72 -0.34
C LYS A 53 6.63 -4.32 0.23
N LEU A 54 5.66 -3.61 -0.31
CA LEU A 54 5.40 -2.22 0.04
C LEU A 54 5.04 -2.05 1.54
N ARG A 55 4.34 -3.03 2.13
CA ARG A 55 4.01 -3.02 3.57
C ARG A 55 5.25 -2.86 4.45
N ASN A 56 6.31 -3.57 4.12
CA ASN A 56 7.55 -3.65 4.91
C ASN A 56 8.58 -2.61 4.47
N LEU A 57 8.50 -2.18 3.22
CA LEU A 57 9.38 -1.20 2.61
C LEU A 57 9.19 0.15 3.30
N THR A 58 10.18 0.59 4.09
CA THR A 58 10.15 1.90 4.74
C THR A 58 11.37 2.69 4.29
N PRO A 59 11.20 3.87 3.66
CA PRO A 59 12.34 4.73 3.34
C PRO A 59 13.04 5.18 4.62
N ASN A 60 14.30 5.60 4.49
CA ASN A 60 15.03 6.23 5.59
C ASN A 60 14.20 7.40 6.16
N GLU A 61 14.12 7.48 7.50
CA GLU A 61 13.33 8.47 8.23
C GLU A 61 13.68 9.91 7.85
N HIS A 62 14.92 10.15 7.40
CA HIS A 62 15.41 11.47 6.99
C HIS A 62 15.26 11.79 5.49
N GLU A 63 14.87 10.82 4.66
CA GLU A 63 14.82 10.96 3.20
C GLU A 63 13.40 10.84 2.65
N GLY A 64 12.57 9.98 3.26
CA GLY A 64 11.26 9.64 2.74
C GLY A 64 11.33 8.96 1.36
N PHE A 65 10.19 8.82 0.69
CA PHE A 65 10.14 8.15 -0.61
C PHE A 65 10.81 8.99 -1.71
N MET A 66 10.71 10.32 -1.65
CA MET A 66 11.23 11.23 -2.68
C MET A 66 12.74 11.13 -2.89
N PHE A 67 13.50 11.00 -1.80
CA PHE A 67 14.97 11.00 -1.82
C PHE A 67 15.58 9.63 -1.53
N SER A 68 14.74 8.60 -1.40
CA SER A 68 15.18 7.25 -1.07
C SER A 68 16.11 6.70 -2.14
N GLN A 69 17.30 6.26 -1.72
CA GLN A 69 18.27 5.54 -2.55
C GLN A 69 18.08 4.02 -2.52
N ASN A 70 17.05 3.51 -1.82
CA ASN A 70 16.78 2.09 -1.77
C ASN A 70 16.38 1.56 -3.17
N PRO A 71 17.11 0.57 -3.75
CA PRO A 71 16.84 0.07 -5.10
C PRO A 71 15.43 -0.51 -5.29
N GLU A 72 14.84 -1.10 -4.24
CA GLU A 72 13.48 -1.63 -4.30
C GLU A 72 12.45 -0.51 -4.32
N ILE A 73 12.67 0.57 -3.55
CA ILE A 73 11.82 1.77 -3.58
C ILE A 73 11.88 2.39 -4.98
N ILE A 74 13.09 2.59 -5.52
CA ILE A 74 13.30 3.15 -6.87
C ILE A 74 12.57 2.30 -7.90
N LYS A 75 12.78 0.98 -7.89
CA LYS A 75 12.12 0.07 -8.84
C LYS A 75 10.59 0.15 -8.81
N ILE A 76 10.00 0.29 -7.61
CA ILE A 76 8.55 0.41 -7.49
C ILE A 76 8.07 1.78 -7.99
N MET A 77 8.78 2.86 -7.64
CA MET A 77 8.45 4.21 -8.11
C MET A 77 8.55 4.31 -9.63
N ASP A 78 9.59 3.74 -10.23
CA ASP A 78 9.77 3.68 -11.67
C ASP A 78 8.63 2.91 -12.34
N LEU A 79 8.23 1.77 -11.78
CA LEU A 79 7.12 0.99 -12.29
C LEU A 79 5.79 1.75 -12.20
N VAL A 80 5.53 2.44 -11.09
CA VAL A 80 4.33 3.28 -10.94
C VAL A 80 4.36 4.42 -11.96
N ASN A 81 5.50 5.07 -12.14
CA ASN A 81 5.64 6.18 -13.08
C ASN A 81 5.50 5.73 -14.55
N GLU A 82 6.10 4.61 -14.94
CA GLU A 82 6.03 4.08 -16.31
C GLU A 82 4.61 3.68 -16.72
N LYS A 83 3.81 3.20 -15.76
CA LYS A 83 2.44 2.74 -15.99
C LYS A 83 1.39 3.82 -15.70
N SER A 84 1.79 4.96 -15.16
CA SER A 84 0.92 6.09 -14.86
C SER A 84 0.70 6.93 -16.12
N THR A 85 -0.53 7.40 -16.33
CA THR A 85 -0.84 8.37 -17.38
C THR A 85 -0.82 9.81 -16.86
N THR A 86 -1.00 9.99 -15.55
CA THR A 86 -1.13 11.32 -14.94
C THR A 86 0.21 12.03 -14.69
N GLY A 87 1.32 11.29 -14.77
CA GLY A 87 2.66 11.82 -14.51
C GLY A 87 2.87 12.21 -13.05
N HIS A 88 4.10 12.11 -12.56
CA HIS A 88 4.42 12.45 -11.17
C HIS A 88 5.59 13.44 -11.09
N SER A 89 5.43 14.46 -10.24
CA SER A 89 6.56 15.18 -9.66
C SER A 89 7.17 14.34 -8.53
N GLY A 90 8.41 14.63 -8.11
CA GLY A 90 9.04 13.89 -7.00
C GLY A 90 8.23 13.94 -5.70
N LEU A 91 7.58 15.09 -5.42
CA LEU A 91 6.73 15.25 -4.24
C LEU A 91 5.43 14.44 -4.38
N SER A 92 4.75 14.52 -5.53
CA SER A 92 3.51 13.77 -5.72
C SER A 92 3.75 12.26 -5.72
N MET A 93 4.85 11.79 -6.32
CA MET A 93 5.27 10.39 -6.21
C MET A 93 5.45 9.96 -4.74
N ALA A 94 6.12 10.77 -3.93
CA ALA A 94 6.34 10.43 -2.53
C ALA A 94 5.05 10.35 -1.70
N ILE A 95 4.10 11.26 -1.95
CA ILE A 95 2.76 11.25 -1.34
C ILE A 95 1.99 10.01 -1.79
N THR A 96 1.97 9.72 -3.09
CA THR A 96 1.31 8.53 -3.65
C THR A 96 1.88 7.26 -3.03
N MET A 97 3.20 7.10 -3.00
CA MET A 97 3.85 5.93 -2.41
C MET A 97 3.55 5.76 -0.93
N ARG A 98 3.55 6.85 -0.15
CA ARG A 98 3.15 6.81 1.26
C ARG A 98 1.69 6.40 1.44
N THR A 99 0.81 6.92 0.59
CA THR A 99 -0.61 6.60 0.58
C THR A 99 -0.84 5.12 0.29
N ILE A 100 -0.21 4.58 -0.76
CA ILE A 100 -0.35 3.15 -1.11
C ILE A 100 0.32 2.25 -0.05
N GLN A 101 1.39 2.70 0.62
CA GLN A 101 1.96 2.01 1.77
C GLN A 101 0.97 1.92 2.94
N GLN A 102 0.20 2.99 3.21
CA GLN A 102 -0.86 2.94 4.21
C GLN A 102 -1.93 1.93 3.82
N VAL A 103 -2.35 1.91 2.55
CA VAL A 103 -3.28 0.90 2.03
C VAL A 103 -2.73 -0.52 2.21
N ALA A 104 -1.45 -0.74 1.93
CA ALA A 104 -0.79 -2.04 2.12
C ALA A 104 -0.81 -2.50 3.59
N ARG A 105 -0.76 -1.55 4.54
CA ARG A 105 -0.76 -1.83 5.99
C ARG A 105 -2.16 -1.94 6.57
N PHE A 106 -3.07 -1.07 6.15
CA PHE A 106 -4.33 -0.77 6.83
C PHE A 106 -5.58 -0.95 5.96
N GLY A 107 -5.43 -1.22 4.66
CA GLY A 107 -6.52 -1.41 3.71
C GLY A 107 -7.00 -0.10 3.10
N VAL A 108 -7.85 -0.18 2.08
CA VAL A 108 -8.36 1.00 1.34
C VAL A 108 -9.16 1.93 2.26
N ASP A 109 -9.88 1.39 3.24
CA ASP A 109 -10.66 2.16 4.19
C ASP A 109 -9.82 3.17 5.00
N SER A 110 -8.50 2.96 5.11
CA SER A 110 -7.61 3.88 5.81
C SER A 110 -7.47 5.23 5.11
N LEU A 111 -7.92 5.36 3.86
CA LEU A 111 -7.90 6.60 3.11
C LEU A 111 -9.07 7.52 3.44
N ASN A 112 -10.13 7.01 4.07
CA ASN A 112 -11.38 7.72 4.35
C ASN A 112 -11.43 8.35 5.75
N THR A 113 -10.29 8.70 6.35
CA THR A 113 -10.21 9.14 7.75
C THR A 113 -10.27 10.67 7.94
N ASN A 114 -11.01 11.41 7.11
CA ASN A 114 -11.19 12.86 7.24
C ASN A 114 -12.58 13.26 7.70
#